data_AF-A0AB39WJ81-F1
#
_entry.id   AF-A0AB39WJ81-F1
#
_cell.length_a   1.000
_cell.length_b   1.000
_cell.length_c   1.000
_cell.angle_alpha   90.00
_cell.angle_beta   90.00
_cell.angle_gamma   90.00
#
_symmetry.space_group_name_H-M   'P 1'
#
loop_
_entity.id
_entity.type
_entity.pdbx_description
1 polymer ?
#
loop_
_entity_poly.entity_id
_entity_poly.type
_entity_poly.pdbx_seq_one_letter_code
_entity_poly.pdbx_strand_id
1 'polypeptide(L)' 'MTKPCNLYKSQYNKATETLKTLLKQREEIDSKLKTNPISSDLHKDLRTINLEIKITNNEIEQAESDILECESTENVS' A
#
# COMPACT_ATOMS: atom_id res chain seq x y z
N MET A 1 12.48 9.80 24.37
CA MET A 1 11.70 9.67 23.12
C MET A 1 12.04 8.31 22.52
N THR A 2 11.07 7.42 22.42
CA THR A 2 11.19 6.15 21.69
C THR A 2 11.39 6.45 20.20
N LYS A 3 12.44 5.89 19.60
CA LYS A 3 12.98 6.27 18.28
C LYS A 3 11.91 6.36 17.16
N PRO A 4 11.69 7.54 16.55
CA PRO A 4 10.74 7.76 15.45
C PRO A 4 10.93 6.76 14.28
N CYS A 5 12.17 6.37 13.98
CA CYS A 5 12.50 5.41 12.92
C CYS A 5 11.75 4.07 13.02
N ASN A 6 11.60 3.51 14.22
CA ASN A 6 10.95 2.21 14.37
C ASN A 6 9.45 2.29 14.09
N LEU A 7 8.84 3.45 14.32
CA LEU A 7 7.45 3.70 13.96
C LEU A 7 7.28 3.73 12.44
N TYR A 8 8.13 4.49 11.74
CA TYR A 8 8.08 4.58 10.27
C TYR A 8 8.35 3.22 9.61
N LYS A 9 9.31 2.44 10.12
CA LYS A 9 9.54 1.04 9.69
C LYS A 9 8.32 0.14 9.91
N SER A 10 7.61 0.30 11.03
CA SER A 10 6.37 -0.44 11.28
C SER A 10 5.24 -0.05 10.32
N GLN A 11 5.10 1.25 10.02
CA GLN A 11 4.13 1.76 9.05
C GLN A 11 4.41 1.24 7.64
N TYR A 12 5.68 1.29 7.21
CA TYR A 12 6.13 0.72 5.94
C TYR A 12 5.76 -0.75 5.80
N ASN A 13 6.07 -1.56 6.81
CA ASN A 13 5.77 -3.00 6.79
C ASN A 13 4.26 -3.26 6.67
N LYS A 14 3.44 -2.56 7.47
CA LYS A 14 1.98 -2.69 7.42
C LYS A 14 1.38 -2.26 6.09
N ALA A 15 1.87 -1.15 5.52
CA ALA A 15 1.41 -0.67 4.22
C ALA A 15 1.78 -1.66 3.11
N THR A 16 2.98 -2.26 3.18
CA THR A 16 3.41 -3.31 2.24
C THR A 16 2.57 -4.59 2.35
N GLU A 17 2.23 -5.03 3.56
CA GLU A 17 1.32 -6.17 3.79
C GLU A 17 -0.09 -5.89 3.26
N THR A 18 -0.57 -4.65 3.45
CA THR A 18 -1.85 -4.18 2.93
C THR A 18 -1.84 -4.20 1.40
N LEU A 19 -0.79 -3.66 0.77
CA LEU A 19 -0.62 -3.66 -0.68
C LEU A 19 -0.67 -5.07 -1.26
N LYS A 20 0.01 -6.04 -0.62
CA LYS A 20 -0.02 -7.45 -1.06
C LYS A 20 -1.44 -8.02 -1.06
N THR A 21 -2.24 -7.67 -0.04
CA THR A 21 -3.64 -8.10 0.05
C THR A 21 -4.49 -7.47 -1.05
N LEU A 22 -4.35 -6.17 -1.27
CA LEU A 22 -5.07 -5.43 -2.32
C LEU A 22 -4.75 -5.94 -3.72
N LEU A 23 -3.48 -6.26 -4.00
CA LEU A 23 -3.06 -6.84 -5.28
C LEU A 23 -3.72 -8.20 -5.52
N LYS A 24 -3.79 -9.06 -4.50
CA LYS A 24 -4.50 -10.34 -4.59
C LYS A 24 -5.99 -10.14 -4.86
N GLN A 25 -6.64 -9.20 -4.17
CA GLN A 25 -8.05 -8.89 -4.40
C GLN A 25 -8.28 -8.37 -5.83
N ARG A 26 -7.39 -7.53 -6.36
CA ARG A 26 -7.44 -7.06 -7.75
C ARG A 26 -7.37 -8.24 -8.73
N GLU A 27 -6.42 -9.16 -8.54
CA GLU A 27 -6.28 -10.36 -9.38
C GLU A 27 -7.53 -11.25 -9.34
N GLU A 28 -8.15 -11.40 -8.17
CA GLU A 28 -9.40 -12.14 -8.02
C GLU A 28 -10.56 -11.47 -8.78
N ILE A 29 -10.67 -10.14 -8.72
CA ILE A 29 -11.68 -9.38 -9.48
C ILE A 29 -11.43 -9.50 -10.98
N ASP A 30 -10.18 -9.35 -11.43
CA ASP A 30 -9.79 -9.50 -12.83
C ASP A 30 -10.13 -10.91 -13.35
N SER A 31 -9.89 -11.95 -12.54
CA SER A 31 -10.27 -13.32 -12.86
C SER A 31 -11.78 -13.48 -13.04
N LYS A 32 -12.59 -12.89 -12.13
CA LYS A 32 -14.05 -12.91 -12.25
C LYS A 32 -14.53 -12.16 -13.48
N LEU A 33 -13.93 -11.02 -13.80
CA LEU A 33 -14.25 -10.21 -14.98
C LEU A 33 -13.98 -10.95 -16.30
N LYS A 34 -12.98 -11.85 -16.37
CA LYS A 34 -12.77 -12.71 -17.55
C LYS A 34 -13.99 -13.59 -17.85
N THR A 35 -14.69 -14.05 -16.81
CA THR A 35 -15.88 -14.91 -16.94
C THR A 35 -17.19 -14.11 -16.98
N ASN A 36 -17.19 -12.88 -16.47
CA ASN A 36 -18.36 -12.00 -16.43
C ASN A 36 -17.97 -10.53 -16.74
N PRO A 37 -17.66 -10.21 -18.01
CA PRO A 37 -17.03 -8.94 -18.38
C PRO A 37 -17.95 -7.73 -18.27
N ILE A 38 -19.27 -7.93 -18.29
CA ILE A 38 -20.28 -6.86 -18.24
C ILE A 38 -20.74 -6.54 -16.81
N SER A 39 -20.17 -7.19 -15.79
CA SER A 39 -20.57 -6.98 -14.40
C SER A 39 -20.21 -5.59 -13.91
N SER A 40 -21.22 -4.72 -13.80
CA SER A 40 -21.04 -3.36 -13.29
C SER A 40 -20.45 -3.33 -11.88
N ASP A 41 -20.82 -4.30 -11.03
CA ASP A 41 -20.35 -4.34 -9.64
C ASP A 41 -18.87 -4.73 -9.57
N LEU A 42 -18.41 -5.72 -10.36
CA LEU A 42 -17.00 -6.05 -10.44
C LEU A 42 -16.15 -4.86 -10.96
N HIS A 43 -16.67 -4.07 -11.90
CA HIS A 43 -16.00 -2.86 -12.36
C HIS A 43 -15.93 -1.76 -11.29
N LYS A 44 -16.96 -1.63 -10.45
CA LYS A 44 -16.93 -0.70 -9.31
C LYS A 44 -15.91 -1.16 -8.27
N ASP A 45 -15.92 -2.44 -7.91
CA ASP A 45 -14.98 -3.02 -6.96
C ASP A 45 -13.54 -2.84 -7.46
N LEU A 46 -13.29 -3.10 -8.76
CA LEU A 46 -11.98 -2.89 -9.36
C LEU A 46 -11.50 -1.44 -9.25
N ARG A 47 -12.39 -0.45 -9.44
CA ARG A 47 -12.05 0.97 -9.27
C ARG A 47 -11.71 1.30 -7.82
N THR A 48 -12.48 0.76 -6.87
CA THR A 48 -12.22 0.94 -5.44
C THR A 48 -10.86 0.37 -5.06
N ILE A 49 -10.59 -0.90 -5.42
CA ILE A 49 -9.30 -1.54 -5.14
C ILE A 49 -8.14 -0.79 -5.78
N ASN A 50 -8.29 -0.30 -7.02
CA ASN A 50 -7.25 0.48 -7.67
C ASN A 50 -6.97 1.82 -6.94
N LEU A 51 -8.00 2.46 -6.38
CA LEU A 51 -7.83 3.66 -5.57
C LEU A 51 -7.10 3.36 -4.26
N GLU A 52 -7.49 2.28 -3.57
CA GLU A 52 -6.84 1.84 -2.34
C GLU A 52 -5.36 1.50 -2.58
N ILE A 53 -5.04 0.77 -3.67
CA ILE A 53 -3.65 0.50 -4.07
C ILE A 53 -2.86 1.80 -4.24
N LYS A 54 -3.45 2.80 -4.90
CA LYS A 54 -2.79 4.10 -5.09
C LYS A 54 -2.52 4.80 -3.76
N ILE A 55 -3.50 4.80 -2.85
CA ILE A 55 -3.35 5.39 -1.52
C ILE A 55 -2.25 4.67 -0.74
N THR A 56 -2.28 3.34 -0.70
CA THR A 56 -1.28 2.54 0.02
C THR A 56 0.13 2.72 -0.55
N ASN A 57 0.28 2.84 -1.88
CA ASN A 57 1.59 3.17 -2.46
C ASN A 57 2.10 4.54 -1.99
N ASN A 58 1.24 5.56 -1.93
CA ASN A 58 1.64 6.86 -1.40
C ASN A 58 2.04 6.78 0.08
N GLU A 59 1.38 5.94 0.88
CA GLU A 59 1.75 5.71 2.29
C GLU A 59 3.11 5.02 2.41
N ILE A 60 3.41 4.07 1.53
CA ILE A 60 4.72 3.40 1.44
C ILE A 60 5.80 4.43 1.09
N GLU A 61 5.59 5.24 0.04
CA GLU A 61 6.53 6.28 -0.38
C GLU A 61 6.81 7.30 0.74
N GLN A 62 5.76 7.71 1.46
CA GLN A 62 5.92 8.61 2.60
C GLN A 62 6.72 7.94 3.73
N ALA A 63 6.40 6.70 4.08
CA ALA A 63 7.12 5.97 5.12
C ALA A 63 8.60 5.74 4.74
N GLU A 64 8.91 5.48 3.47
CA GLU A 64 10.29 5.40 2.97
C GLU A 64 11.03 6.73 3.14
N SER A 65 10.39 7.85 2.77
CA SER A 65 10.95 9.18 2.97
C SER A 65 11.25 9.47 4.45
N ASP A 66 10.30 9.16 5.33
CA ASP A 66 10.42 9.40 6.77
C ASP A 66 11.52 8.53 7.42
N ILE A 67 11.68 7.29 6.93
CA ILE A 67 12.78 6.40 7.34
C ILE A 67 14.12 6.99 6.92
N LEU A 68 14.25 7.42 5.66
CA LEU A 68 15.49 8.00 5.14
C LEU A 68 15.89 9.25 5.91
N GLU A 69 14.94 10.16 6.17
CA GLU A 69 15.19 11.36 6.95
C GLU A 69 15.66 11.00 8.37
N CYS A 70 14.94 10.10 9.04
CA CYS A 70 15.30 9.68 10.39
C CYS A 70 16.69 9.03 10.44
N GLU A 71 17.02 8.10 9.54
CA GLU A 71 18.32 7.42 9.51
C GLU A 71 19.47 8.37 9.12
N SER A 72 19.20 9.39 8.31
CA SER A 72 20.17 10.43 8.00
C SER A 72 20.53 11.29 9.23
N THR A 73 19.56 11.55 10.11
CA THR A 73 19.80 12.32 11.35
C THR A 73 20.52 11.50 12.43
N GLU A 74 20.35 10.18 12.48
CA GLU A 74 21.08 9.31 13.42
C GLU A 74 22.59 9.20 13.09
N ASN A 75 22.99 9.42 11.83
CA ASN A 75 24.41 9.35 11.39
C ASN A 75 25.20 10.65 11.59
N VAL A 76 24.57 11.74 12.03
CA VAL A 76 25.22 13.04 12.30
C VAL A 76 25.48 13.23 13.81
N SER A 77 25.20 12.21 14.63
CA SER A 77 25.34 12.24 16.10
C SER A 77 26.64 11.62 16.61
#